data_AF-A0A9P1D3Z1-F1
#
_entry.id   AF-A0A9P1D3Z1-F1
#
_cell.length_a   1.000
_cell.length_b   1.000
_cell.length_c   1.000
_cell.angle_alpha   90.00
_cell.angle_beta   90.00
_cell.angle_gamma   90.00
#
_symmetry.space_group_name_H-M   'P 1'
#
loop_
_entity.id
_entity.type
_entity.pdbx_description
1 polymer ?
#
loop_
_entity_poly.entity_id
_entity_poly.type
_entity_poly.pdbx_seq_one_letter_code
_entity_poly.pdbx_strand_id
1 'polypeptide(L)'
;MGSGGSVEAAEAAPVPHVRVVLQGLQARISSVEADGVVGEDRIATLKQHLEEALKVCPSGVTDVGPRAASAVQELAKQCLQTAAEVSLSQVSVAELLCEGLAASAAAEVELEPLGEALDAFAVQIMVPRPQVEPGDGTEHVYGVDASVPAVQQMSCLDELIQPEWSMERFGRPGRLCFADCTQPFQPHAMDLRLCQALQGVCAWLLALLFRAGAESLDLSLDLWDFCNSDALSSVCFGKGALSFQRAARETACVRVPHDLPQLQHAILGALLGLGAPRIAFHGAAATGDVDIQQRLEEHLAHCALLTAVAQENGLLDCLLSCDWAEYPGSQLIPALAQHLADTVASTSLKLPEYEDAMKEYLQHLRLRSQIVWDILSLEQQPKRSFLQNCGKLSFYLTPGSGPADALGQAASGGLPDAKSLTWTCVMLVNAGGAGGFQVGLWAKQMIRSRNIMSKRKHSHERLISGY
;
A
#
# COMPACT_ATOMS: atom_id res chain seq x y z
N MET A 1 -21.09 -25.77 23.00
CA MET A 1 -22.04 -25.47 21.91
C MET A 1 -22.29 -23.97 21.93
N GLY A 2 -21.52 -23.23 21.14
CA GLY A 2 -21.66 -21.78 20.98
C GLY A 2 -21.62 -21.51 19.49
N SER A 3 -22.74 -21.02 18.98
CA SER A 3 -23.03 -20.77 17.58
C SER A 3 -21.97 -19.85 16.96
N GLY A 4 -21.22 -20.35 15.99
CA GLY A 4 -20.45 -19.52 15.07
C GLY A 4 -21.41 -18.67 14.26
N GLY A 5 -21.42 -17.37 14.51
CA GLY A 5 -22.06 -16.40 13.63
C GLY A 5 -21.33 -16.41 12.30
N SER A 6 -22.00 -16.93 11.28
CA SER A 6 -21.61 -16.81 9.88
C SER A 6 -21.41 -15.33 9.55
N VAL A 7 -20.22 -14.96 9.07
CA VAL A 7 -19.94 -13.67 8.43
C VAL A 7 -20.56 -13.74 7.03
N GLU A 8 -21.88 -13.87 6.97
CA GLU A 8 -22.65 -13.82 5.74
C GLU A 8 -23.28 -12.44 5.63
N ALA A 9 -22.95 -11.79 4.51
CA ALA A 9 -23.54 -10.55 4.00
C ALA A 9 -23.39 -9.32 4.92
N ALA A 10 -22.22 -8.69 4.84
CA ALA A 10 -22.24 -7.23 4.79
C ALA A 10 -23.10 -6.86 3.57
N GLU A 11 -24.36 -6.49 3.79
CA GLU A 11 -25.20 -5.86 2.76
C GLU A 11 -24.35 -4.80 2.07
N ALA A 12 -24.05 -5.00 0.79
CA ALA A 12 -23.32 -4.04 -0.01
C ALA A 12 -24.09 -2.72 0.11
N ALA A 13 -23.51 -1.77 0.86
CA ALA A 13 -24.09 -0.45 0.98
C ALA A 13 -24.34 0.06 -0.44
N PRO A 14 -25.54 0.57 -0.76
CA PRO A 14 -25.89 0.92 -2.13
C PRO A 14 -24.86 1.91 -2.66
N VAL A 15 -24.25 1.54 -3.80
CA VAL A 15 -23.34 2.43 -4.53
C VAL A 15 -24.08 3.77 -4.71
N PRO A 16 -23.46 4.91 -4.35
CA PRO A 16 -24.13 6.20 -4.51
C PRO A 16 -24.56 6.36 -5.97
N HIS A 17 -25.85 6.57 -6.19
CA HIS A 17 -26.39 6.78 -7.53
C HIS A 17 -25.56 7.84 -8.27
N VAL A 18 -25.13 7.55 -9.50
CA VAL A 18 -24.31 8.46 -10.33
C VAL A 18 -24.83 9.88 -10.31
N ARG A 19 -26.16 10.05 -10.40
CA ARG A 19 -26.79 11.37 -10.36
C ARG A 19 -26.51 12.16 -9.07
N VAL A 20 -26.42 11.50 -7.91
CA VAL A 20 -26.05 12.13 -6.63
C VAL A 20 -24.60 12.60 -6.66
N VAL A 21 -23.71 11.81 -7.27
CA VAL A 21 -22.30 12.18 -7.43
C VAL A 21 -22.17 13.38 -8.37
N LEU A 22 -22.85 13.35 -9.53
CA LEU A 22 -22.90 14.47 -10.47
C LEU A 22 -23.46 15.75 -9.85
N GLN A 23 -24.46 15.65 -8.96
CA GLN A 23 -24.97 16.80 -8.22
C GLN A 23 -23.93 17.38 -7.23
N GLY A 24 -23.11 16.53 -6.61
CA GLY A 24 -21.99 17.01 -5.80
C GLY A 24 -20.93 17.70 -6.66
N LEU A 25 -20.59 17.13 -7.81
CA LEU A 25 -19.70 17.75 -8.78
C LEU A 25 -20.24 19.09 -9.28
N GLN A 26 -21.56 19.20 -9.51
CA GLN A 26 -22.23 20.48 -9.83
C GLN A 26 -22.01 21.54 -8.76
N ALA A 27 -22.14 21.17 -7.49
CA ALA A 27 -21.90 22.09 -6.38
C ALA A 27 -20.45 22.57 -6.34
N ARG A 28 -19.48 21.68 -6.63
CA ARG A 28 -18.04 22.02 -6.69
C ARG A 28 -17.73 22.95 -7.86
N ILE A 29 -18.22 22.63 -9.06
CA ILE A 29 -18.04 23.45 -10.28
C ILE A 29 -18.69 24.84 -10.12
N SER A 30 -19.78 24.93 -9.36
CA SER A 30 -20.50 26.20 -9.12
C SER A 30 -19.94 27.00 -7.96
N SER A 31 -18.89 26.52 -7.27
CA SER A 31 -18.29 27.24 -6.16
C SER A 31 -17.47 28.44 -6.66
N VAL A 32 -17.48 29.52 -5.88
CA VAL A 32 -16.68 30.73 -6.16
C VAL A 32 -15.19 30.42 -6.17
N GLU A 33 -14.75 29.46 -5.35
CA GLU A 33 -13.36 29.00 -5.29
C GLU A 33 -12.92 28.33 -6.59
N ALA A 34 -13.77 27.53 -7.23
CA ALA A 34 -13.45 26.89 -8.49
C ALA A 34 -13.30 27.91 -9.61
N ASP A 35 -14.18 28.92 -9.67
CA ASP A 35 -14.17 29.96 -10.69
C ASP A 35 -12.87 30.78 -10.68
N GLY A 36 -12.41 31.17 -9.48
CA GLY A 36 -11.17 31.94 -9.32
C GLY A 36 -9.88 31.17 -9.60
N VAL A 37 -9.90 29.84 -9.52
CA VAL A 37 -8.70 29.00 -9.64
C VAL A 37 -8.61 28.32 -11.01
N VAL A 38 -9.72 27.78 -11.52
CA VAL A 38 -9.76 26.99 -12.75
C VAL A 38 -9.88 27.88 -13.99
N GLY A 39 -10.49 29.07 -13.85
CA GLY A 39 -10.75 30.00 -14.93
C GLY A 39 -12.11 29.77 -15.61
N GLU A 40 -12.74 30.87 -16.01
CA GLU A 40 -14.13 30.91 -16.50
C GLU A 40 -14.37 29.97 -17.70
N ASP A 41 -13.47 29.95 -18.69
CA ASP A 41 -13.62 29.14 -19.92
C ASP A 41 -13.63 27.63 -19.64
N ARG A 42 -12.78 27.18 -18.70
CA ARG A 42 -12.71 25.76 -18.29
C ARG A 42 -13.90 25.38 -17.43
N ILE A 43 -14.32 26.26 -16.53
CA ILE A 43 -15.54 26.06 -15.74
C ILE A 43 -16.77 26.00 -16.65
N ALA A 44 -16.84 26.83 -17.70
CA ALA A 44 -17.91 26.77 -18.70
C ALA A 44 -17.93 25.43 -19.44
N THR A 45 -16.76 24.94 -19.86
CA THR A 45 -16.61 23.61 -20.48
C THR A 45 -17.07 22.49 -19.54
N LEU A 46 -16.60 22.49 -18.27
CA LEU A 46 -17.01 21.52 -17.26
C LEU A 46 -18.53 21.55 -16.98
N LYS A 47 -19.14 22.75 -16.91
CA LYS A 47 -20.60 22.91 -16.78
C LYS A 47 -21.35 22.30 -17.96
N GLN A 48 -20.88 22.52 -19.19
CA GLN A 48 -21.49 21.95 -20.39
C GLN A 48 -21.47 20.41 -20.36
N HIS A 49 -20.31 19.79 -20.08
CA HIS A 49 -20.21 18.33 -20.00
C HIS A 49 -21.02 17.75 -18.84
N LEU A 50 -21.06 18.45 -17.71
CA LEU A 50 -21.88 18.05 -16.56
C LEU A 50 -23.38 18.10 -16.88
N GLU A 51 -23.86 19.14 -17.57
CA GLU A 51 -25.26 19.25 -17.99
C GLU A 51 -25.65 18.11 -18.95
N GLU A 52 -24.75 17.76 -19.87
CA GLU A 52 -24.94 16.61 -20.75
C GLU A 52 -25.05 15.31 -19.95
N ALA A 53 -24.11 15.05 -19.03
CA ALA A 53 -24.12 13.87 -18.16
C ALA A 53 -25.42 13.80 -17.31
N LEU A 54 -25.83 14.90 -16.68
CA LEU A 54 -27.06 14.99 -15.88
C LEU A 54 -28.34 14.75 -16.71
N LYS A 55 -28.33 15.15 -17.98
CA LYS A 55 -29.46 14.96 -18.91
C LYS A 55 -29.63 13.50 -19.31
N VAL A 56 -28.53 12.77 -19.48
CA VAL A 56 -28.57 11.36 -19.89
C VAL A 56 -28.62 10.38 -18.72
N CYS A 57 -28.26 10.79 -17.50
CA CYS A 57 -28.33 9.96 -16.29
C CYS A 57 -29.74 9.99 -15.66
N PRO A 58 -30.56 8.93 -15.80
CA PRO A 58 -31.90 8.89 -15.21
C PRO A 58 -31.86 8.96 -13.68
N SER A 59 -32.89 9.56 -13.08
CA SER A 59 -33.03 9.59 -11.62
C SER A 59 -33.50 8.24 -11.08
N GLY A 60 -32.80 7.71 -10.08
CA GLY A 60 -33.23 6.51 -9.33
C GLY A 60 -32.93 5.17 -9.99
N VAL A 61 -32.11 5.15 -11.05
CA VAL A 61 -31.65 3.90 -11.70
C VAL A 61 -30.21 3.63 -11.27
N THR A 62 -29.88 2.36 -11.02
CA THR A 62 -28.53 1.90 -10.69
C THR A 62 -27.72 1.56 -11.93
N ASP A 63 -28.35 1.01 -12.97
CA ASP A 63 -27.72 0.69 -14.25
C ASP A 63 -27.70 1.92 -15.17
N VAL A 64 -26.49 2.35 -15.52
CA VAL A 64 -26.21 3.58 -16.25
C VAL A 64 -25.92 3.18 -17.69
N GLY A 65 -26.94 3.25 -18.55
CA GLY A 65 -26.80 2.83 -19.95
C GLY A 65 -25.60 3.49 -20.65
N PRO A 66 -25.10 2.92 -21.77
CA PRO A 66 -23.79 3.24 -22.35
C PRO A 66 -23.60 4.72 -22.72
N ARG A 67 -24.69 5.39 -23.11
CA ARG A 67 -24.67 6.83 -23.39
C ARG A 67 -24.37 7.67 -22.14
N ALA A 68 -24.93 7.27 -21.00
CA ALA A 68 -24.71 7.95 -19.74
C ALA A 68 -23.31 7.65 -19.19
N ALA A 69 -22.85 6.40 -19.29
CA ALA A 69 -21.48 6.02 -18.98
C ALA A 69 -20.46 6.86 -19.79
N SER A 70 -20.64 6.97 -21.11
CA SER A 70 -19.78 7.78 -21.99
C SER A 70 -19.77 9.28 -21.64
N ALA A 71 -20.92 9.85 -21.28
CA ALA A 71 -20.99 11.27 -20.88
C ALA A 71 -20.29 11.53 -19.53
N VAL A 72 -20.45 10.62 -18.57
CA VAL A 72 -19.77 10.68 -17.27
C VAL A 72 -18.26 10.51 -17.43
N GLN A 73 -17.86 9.64 -18.34
CA GLN A 73 -16.45 9.42 -18.66
C GLN A 73 -15.80 10.66 -19.26
N GLU A 74 -16.43 11.29 -20.25
CA GLU A 74 -15.90 12.50 -20.86
C GLU A 74 -15.77 13.61 -19.80
N LEU A 75 -16.74 13.74 -18.90
CA LEU A 75 -16.65 14.66 -17.78
C LEU A 75 -15.46 14.35 -16.85
N ALA A 76 -15.23 13.08 -16.51
CA ALA A 76 -14.08 12.68 -15.70
C ALA A 76 -12.74 12.99 -16.40
N LYS A 77 -12.67 12.79 -17.72
CA LYS A 77 -11.52 13.17 -18.56
C LYS A 77 -11.26 14.67 -18.52
N GLN A 78 -12.30 15.49 -18.61
CA GLN A 78 -12.17 16.95 -18.47
C GLN A 78 -11.70 17.37 -17.07
N CYS A 79 -12.14 16.68 -16.01
CA CYS A 79 -11.63 16.90 -14.65
C CYS A 79 -10.14 16.54 -14.52
N LEU A 80 -9.71 15.42 -15.11
CA LEU A 80 -8.29 15.01 -15.18
C LEU A 80 -7.44 16.03 -15.93
N GLN A 81 -7.90 16.45 -17.12
CA GLN A 81 -7.20 17.47 -17.91
C GLN A 81 -7.09 18.80 -17.15
N THR A 82 -8.18 19.22 -16.50
CA THR A 82 -8.17 20.42 -15.65
C THR A 82 -7.16 20.29 -14.52
N ALA A 83 -7.10 19.13 -13.86
CA ALA A 83 -6.15 18.88 -12.78
C ALA A 83 -4.70 18.97 -13.23
N ALA A 84 -4.39 18.43 -14.40
CA ALA A 84 -3.05 18.52 -14.96
C ALA A 84 -2.66 19.94 -15.37
N GLU A 85 -3.61 20.72 -15.88
CA GLU A 85 -3.34 22.07 -16.37
C GLU A 85 -3.32 23.14 -15.26
N VAL A 86 -4.09 22.97 -14.18
CA VAL A 86 -4.22 23.96 -13.08
C VAL A 86 -3.35 23.61 -11.87
N SER A 87 -2.91 22.35 -11.74
CA SER A 87 -2.21 21.77 -10.58
C SER A 87 -3.14 21.24 -9.47
N LEU A 88 -2.77 20.09 -8.92
CA LEU A 88 -3.47 19.43 -7.79
C LEU A 88 -3.22 20.09 -6.44
N SER A 89 -2.24 20.98 -6.32
CA SER A 89 -2.01 21.81 -5.13
C SER A 89 -3.19 22.72 -4.75
N GLN A 90 -4.13 22.91 -5.67
CA GLN A 90 -5.32 23.69 -5.42
C GLN A 90 -6.46 22.81 -4.90
N VAL A 91 -6.99 23.16 -3.72
CA VAL A 91 -8.07 22.41 -3.05
C VAL A 91 -9.26 22.15 -3.97
N SER A 92 -9.74 23.19 -4.67
CA SER A 92 -10.90 23.08 -5.56
C SER A 92 -10.66 22.12 -6.72
N VAL A 93 -9.44 22.08 -7.26
CA VAL A 93 -9.04 21.20 -8.36
C VAL A 93 -8.96 19.75 -7.89
N ALA A 94 -8.36 19.49 -6.72
CA ALA A 94 -8.28 18.15 -6.14
C ALA A 94 -9.69 17.60 -5.82
N GLU A 95 -10.59 18.42 -5.28
CA GLU A 95 -11.98 18.03 -5.03
C GLU A 95 -12.75 17.75 -6.33
N LEU A 96 -12.58 18.59 -7.35
CA LEU A 96 -13.19 18.40 -8.66
C LEU A 96 -12.75 17.07 -9.29
N LEU A 97 -11.44 16.78 -9.25
CA LEU A 97 -10.92 15.51 -9.74
C LEU A 97 -11.49 14.33 -8.94
N CYS A 98 -11.46 14.40 -7.62
CA CYS A 98 -11.98 13.34 -6.76
C CYS A 98 -13.45 13.01 -7.08
N GLU A 99 -14.29 14.03 -7.29
CA GLU A 99 -15.70 13.86 -7.62
C GLU A 99 -15.93 13.36 -9.06
N GLY A 100 -15.08 13.77 -10.01
CA GLY A 100 -15.08 13.23 -11.37
C GLY A 100 -14.75 11.74 -11.40
N LEU A 101 -13.73 11.32 -10.65
CA LEU A 101 -13.35 9.90 -10.51
C LEU A 101 -14.44 9.10 -9.79
N ALA A 102 -15.05 9.66 -8.74
CA ALA A 102 -16.19 9.05 -8.06
C ALA A 102 -17.38 8.84 -9.01
N ALA A 103 -17.65 9.81 -9.89
CA ALA A 103 -18.73 9.72 -10.87
C ALA A 103 -18.46 8.61 -11.89
N SER A 104 -17.23 8.53 -12.41
CA SER A 104 -16.80 7.48 -13.32
C SER A 104 -16.92 6.09 -12.69
N ALA A 105 -16.46 5.93 -11.44
CA ALA A 105 -16.56 4.67 -10.72
C ALA A 105 -18.02 4.26 -10.43
N ALA A 106 -18.90 5.23 -10.15
CA ALA A 106 -20.31 4.97 -9.93
C ALA A 106 -21.07 4.61 -11.22
N ALA A 107 -20.57 5.03 -12.38
CA ALA A 107 -21.11 4.67 -13.68
C ALA A 107 -20.57 3.34 -14.23
N GLU A 108 -19.78 2.61 -13.42
CA GLU A 108 -19.15 1.33 -13.79
C GLU A 108 -18.42 1.40 -15.14
N VAL A 109 -17.82 2.55 -15.44
CA VAL A 109 -17.10 2.76 -16.70
C VAL A 109 -15.82 1.91 -16.67
N GLU A 110 -15.62 1.11 -17.72
CA GLU A 110 -14.37 0.38 -17.92
C GLU A 110 -13.17 1.34 -17.94
N LEU A 111 -12.04 0.89 -17.40
CA LEU A 111 -10.83 1.71 -17.33
C LEU A 111 -10.12 1.88 -18.67
N GLU A 112 -10.23 0.92 -19.59
CA GLU A 112 -9.58 0.99 -20.92
C GLU A 112 -9.81 2.33 -21.65
N PRO A 113 -11.04 2.86 -21.73
CA PRO A 113 -11.27 4.15 -22.38
C PRO A 113 -10.88 5.37 -21.51
N LEU A 114 -10.64 5.20 -20.20
CA LEU A 114 -9.93 6.17 -19.36
C LEU A 114 -8.41 6.02 -19.49
N GLY A 115 -7.91 4.89 -20.02
CA GLY A 115 -6.51 4.53 -20.13
C GLY A 115 -5.69 5.62 -20.80
N GLU A 116 -6.06 6.11 -21.98
CA GLU A 116 -5.31 7.21 -22.62
C GLU A 116 -5.29 8.51 -21.80
N ALA A 117 -6.36 8.81 -21.07
CA ALA A 117 -6.45 10.00 -20.24
C ALA A 117 -5.70 9.83 -18.91
N LEU A 118 -5.70 8.63 -18.35
CA LEU A 118 -4.92 8.24 -17.19
C LEU A 118 -3.46 8.07 -17.55
N ASP A 119 -3.12 7.65 -18.76
CA ASP A 119 -1.77 7.61 -19.29
C ASP A 119 -1.31 9.03 -19.58
N ALA A 120 -2.15 9.91 -20.13
CA ALA A 120 -1.81 11.33 -20.29
C ALA A 120 -1.66 12.04 -18.93
N PHE A 121 -2.55 11.74 -17.97
CA PHE A 121 -2.50 12.26 -16.62
C PHE A 121 -1.32 11.68 -15.84
N ALA A 122 -1.07 10.37 -15.93
CA ALA A 122 0.10 9.69 -15.38
C ALA A 122 1.33 10.27 -16.03
N VAL A 123 1.45 10.33 -17.35
CA VAL A 123 2.54 11.02 -18.06
C VAL A 123 2.69 12.46 -17.58
N GLN A 124 1.62 13.24 -17.34
CA GLN A 124 1.72 14.60 -16.79
C GLN A 124 2.11 14.66 -15.30
N ILE A 125 1.73 13.65 -14.52
CA ILE A 125 2.16 13.38 -13.13
C ILE A 125 3.54 12.69 -13.10
N MET A 126 4.05 12.18 -14.22
CA MET A 126 5.20 11.30 -14.29
C MET A 126 6.27 11.78 -15.29
N VAL A 127 6.11 12.93 -15.96
CA VAL A 127 7.07 13.41 -16.98
C VAL A 127 8.48 13.41 -16.39
N PRO A 128 9.38 12.54 -16.89
CA PRO A 128 10.80 12.63 -16.58
C PRO A 128 11.52 13.33 -17.73
N ARG A 129 12.32 14.33 -17.36
CA ARG A 129 13.53 14.83 -18.05
C ARG A 129 13.46 15.26 -19.53
N PRO A 130 14.15 16.36 -19.91
CA PRO A 130 14.53 16.55 -21.31
C PRO A 130 15.36 15.33 -21.75
N GLN A 131 14.99 14.72 -22.87
CA GLN A 131 15.77 13.67 -23.52
C GLN A 131 17.22 14.16 -23.68
N VAL A 132 18.14 13.61 -22.89
CA VAL A 132 19.56 13.70 -23.21
C VAL A 132 19.75 12.80 -24.41
N GLU A 133 20.10 13.40 -25.55
CA GLU A 133 20.40 12.67 -26.78
C GLU A 133 21.41 11.53 -26.52
N PRO A 134 21.33 10.42 -27.27
CA PRO A 134 22.23 9.29 -27.08
C PRO A 134 23.65 9.68 -27.52
N GLY A 135 24.43 10.19 -26.57
CA GLY A 135 25.87 10.37 -26.67
C GLY A 135 26.58 9.14 -26.11
N ASP A 136 27.42 8.53 -26.94
CA ASP A 136 28.24 7.34 -26.69
C ASP A 136 28.75 7.17 -25.24
N GLY A 137 28.41 6.02 -24.65
CA GLY A 137 29.42 5.18 -24.01
C GLY A 137 29.85 5.47 -22.56
N THR A 138 29.04 6.11 -21.72
CA THR A 138 29.32 6.21 -20.28
C THR A 138 28.13 5.80 -19.43
N GLU A 139 28.41 4.93 -18.45
CA GLU A 139 27.51 4.30 -17.48
C GLU A 139 26.37 5.22 -17.03
N HIS A 140 25.15 4.67 -17.11
CA HIS A 140 23.92 5.30 -16.63
C HIS A 140 23.96 5.44 -15.11
N VAL A 141 24.54 6.55 -14.63
CA VAL A 141 24.30 7.02 -13.27
C VAL A 141 22.88 7.61 -13.25
N TYR A 142 21.96 6.91 -12.60
CA TYR A 142 20.62 7.39 -12.29
C TYR A 142 20.72 8.53 -11.25
N GLY A 143 21.20 9.70 -11.67
CA GLY A 143 21.07 10.92 -10.87
C GLY A 143 19.58 11.26 -10.71
N VAL A 144 19.16 11.61 -9.51
CA VAL A 144 17.81 12.09 -9.18
C VAL A 144 17.77 13.58 -9.51
N ASP A 145 17.07 13.98 -10.57
CA ASP A 145 16.74 15.40 -10.80
C ASP A 145 15.58 15.51 -11.81
N ALA A 146 14.54 16.25 -11.38
CA ALA A 146 13.22 16.51 -11.97
C ALA A 146 12.09 15.56 -11.53
N SER A 147 11.69 15.71 -10.27
CA SER A 147 10.40 15.28 -9.70
C SER A 147 9.23 16.08 -10.29
N VAL A 148 8.08 15.42 -10.39
CA VAL A 148 6.92 15.90 -11.15
C VAL A 148 5.90 16.60 -10.25
N PRO A 149 5.21 17.68 -10.67
CA PRO A 149 4.46 18.54 -9.76
C PRO A 149 3.42 17.83 -8.90
N ALA A 150 2.69 16.85 -9.42
CA ALA A 150 1.63 16.18 -8.67
C ALA A 150 2.14 15.15 -7.65
N VAL A 151 3.14 14.34 -7.99
CA VAL A 151 3.79 13.41 -7.03
C VAL A 151 4.63 14.17 -6.02
N GLN A 152 5.32 15.23 -6.45
CA GLN A 152 6.05 16.14 -5.56
C GLN A 152 5.10 16.94 -4.66
N GLN A 153 3.88 17.24 -5.12
CA GLN A 153 2.84 17.83 -4.27
C GLN A 153 2.25 16.83 -3.29
N MET A 154 2.03 15.58 -3.70
CA MET A 154 1.64 14.50 -2.77
C MET A 154 2.73 14.25 -1.72
N SER A 155 4.01 14.31 -2.08
CA SER A 155 5.12 14.21 -1.12
C SER A 155 5.25 15.47 -0.26
N CYS A 156 4.94 16.67 -0.76
CA CYS A 156 4.86 17.89 0.05
C CYS A 156 3.74 17.84 1.11
N LEU A 157 2.74 16.97 0.96
CA LEU A 157 1.73 16.75 2.02
C LEU A 157 2.34 16.10 3.27
N ASP A 158 3.46 15.38 3.14
CA ASP A 158 4.16 14.78 4.29
C ASP A 158 4.79 15.83 5.21
N GLU A 159 5.19 16.97 4.65
CA GLU A 159 5.67 18.11 5.45
C GLU A 159 4.53 18.84 6.15
N LEU A 160 3.36 18.94 5.48
CA LEU A 160 2.22 19.72 5.98
C LEU A 160 1.38 18.96 7.01
N ILE A 161 1.28 17.63 6.88
CA ILE A 161 0.49 16.81 7.78
C ILE A 161 1.27 15.56 8.17
N GLN A 162 2.24 15.71 9.06
CA GLN A 162 2.80 14.55 9.74
C GLN A 162 1.71 13.91 10.59
N PRO A 163 1.37 12.64 10.35
CA PRO A 163 0.41 11.98 11.20
C PRO A 163 1.06 11.85 12.59
N GLU A 164 0.50 12.55 13.58
CA GLU A 164 1.03 12.46 14.93
C GLU A 164 0.52 11.19 15.61
N TRP A 165 1.43 10.45 16.23
CA TRP A 165 1.09 9.37 17.14
C TRP A 165 0.45 9.98 18.39
N SER A 166 -0.88 10.15 18.38
CA SER A 166 -1.61 10.60 19.55
C SER A 166 -1.64 9.47 20.58
N MET A 167 -0.82 9.61 21.63
CA MET A 167 -0.81 8.69 22.77
C MET A 167 -2.03 8.89 23.69
N GLU A 168 -2.72 10.03 23.62
CA GLU A 168 -3.52 10.52 24.76
C GLU A 168 -5.05 10.37 24.64
N ARG A 169 -5.65 10.22 23.45
CA ARG A 169 -7.12 10.39 23.34
C ARG A 169 -7.98 9.12 23.38
N PHE A 170 -7.41 7.93 23.16
CA PHE A 170 -8.25 6.72 22.97
C PHE A 170 -7.86 5.48 23.78
N GLY A 171 -6.94 5.58 24.75
CA GLY A 171 -6.58 4.46 25.64
C GLY A 171 -6.01 3.22 24.92
N ARG A 172 -5.74 3.32 23.62
CA ARG A 172 -4.99 2.36 22.82
C ARG A 172 -3.73 3.07 22.34
N PRO A 173 -2.53 2.65 22.74
CA PRO A 173 -1.32 3.15 22.13
C PRO A 173 -1.36 2.80 20.64
N GLY A 174 -1.27 3.79 19.78
CA GLY A 174 -0.80 3.55 18.42
C GLY A 174 -1.71 3.87 17.23
N ARG A 175 -2.73 4.73 17.38
CA ARG A 175 -3.45 5.24 16.20
C ARG A 175 -2.83 6.56 15.74
N LEU A 176 -2.33 6.57 14.50
CA LEU A 176 -2.04 7.80 13.79
C LEU A 176 -3.33 8.63 13.72
N CYS A 177 -3.34 9.77 14.40
CA CYS A 177 -4.45 10.69 14.35
C CYS A 177 -3.97 11.91 13.56
N PHE A 178 -4.56 12.13 12.38
CA PHE A 178 -4.48 13.46 11.78
C PHE A 178 -5.16 14.45 12.73
N ALA A 179 -4.58 15.64 12.88
CA ALA A 179 -5.03 16.64 13.85
C ALA A 179 -6.56 16.80 13.83
N ASP A 180 -7.16 16.75 15.01
CA ASP A 180 -8.61 16.69 15.23
C ASP A 180 -9.33 17.85 14.50
N CYS A 181 -10.17 17.53 13.52
CA CYS A 181 -10.84 18.47 12.62
C CYS A 181 -11.87 19.37 13.35
N THR A 182 -12.06 19.18 14.65
CA THR A 182 -13.00 19.95 15.47
C THR A 182 -12.44 21.26 15.98
N GLN A 183 -11.16 21.59 15.73
CA GLN A 183 -10.61 22.89 16.13
C GLN A 183 -10.95 23.96 15.07
N PRO A 184 -11.76 24.98 15.44
CA PRO A 184 -12.14 26.02 14.52
C PRO A 184 -10.98 27.03 14.39
N PHE A 185 -10.61 27.35 13.15
CA PHE A 185 -9.64 28.39 12.77
C PHE A 185 -8.15 28.06 12.92
N GLN A 186 -7.59 27.33 11.95
CA GLN A 186 -6.17 27.44 11.60
C GLN A 186 -5.95 27.26 10.09
N PRO A 187 -4.87 27.82 9.50
CA PRO A 187 -4.40 27.54 8.12
C PRO A 187 -4.42 26.05 7.74
N HIS A 188 -4.27 25.18 8.74
CA HIS A 188 -4.43 23.73 8.69
C HIS A 188 -5.77 23.24 8.11
N ALA A 189 -6.84 24.03 8.07
CA ALA A 189 -8.13 23.58 7.53
C ALA A 189 -8.12 23.44 6.00
N MET A 190 -7.40 24.32 5.29
CA MET A 190 -7.23 24.21 3.84
C MET A 190 -6.26 23.09 3.48
N ASP A 191 -5.17 22.98 4.23
CA ASP A 191 -4.21 21.89 4.05
C ASP A 191 -4.87 20.53 4.32
N LEU A 192 -5.70 20.43 5.36
CA LEU A 192 -6.48 19.24 5.64
C LEU A 192 -7.49 18.92 4.53
N ARG A 193 -8.22 19.92 4.04
CA ARG A 193 -9.19 19.74 2.94
C ARG A 193 -8.49 19.29 1.67
N LEU A 194 -7.31 19.85 1.38
CA LEU A 194 -6.46 19.44 0.27
C LEU A 194 -6.02 17.97 0.46
N CYS A 195 -5.50 17.62 1.63
CA CYS A 195 -5.07 16.26 1.92
C CYS A 195 -6.21 15.25 1.82
N GLN A 196 -7.39 15.55 2.37
CA GLN A 196 -8.57 14.69 2.23
C GLN A 196 -8.95 14.51 0.75
N ALA A 197 -8.91 15.60 -0.04
CA ALA A 197 -9.20 15.53 -1.46
C ALA A 197 -8.17 14.66 -2.21
N LEU A 198 -6.88 14.83 -1.94
CA LEU A 198 -5.81 14.05 -2.58
C LEU A 198 -5.81 12.58 -2.15
N GLN A 199 -6.08 12.29 -0.88
CA GLN A 199 -6.31 10.93 -0.40
C GLN A 199 -7.52 10.29 -1.09
N GLY A 200 -8.60 11.07 -1.29
CA GLY A 200 -9.77 10.66 -2.05
C GLY A 200 -9.44 10.34 -3.52
N VAL A 201 -8.63 11.18 -4.17
CA VAL A 201 -8.11 10.92 -5.53
C VAL A 201 -7.33 9.61 -5.56
N CYS A 202 -6.39 9.40 -4.64
CA CYS A 202 -5.62 8.15 -4.54
C CYS A 202 -6.54 6.94 -4.35
N ALA A 203 -7.51 7.04 -3.44
CA ALA A 203 -8.47 5.96 -3.18
C ALA A 203 -9.31 5.63 -4.41
N TRP A 204 -9.83 6.62 -5.14
CA TRP A 204 -10.63 6.36 -6.34
C TRP A 204 -9.80 5.84 -7.51
N LEU A 205 -8.59 6.34 -7.73
CA LEU A 205 -7.70 5.81 -8.78
C LEU A 205 -7.38 4.33 -8.53
N LEU A 206 -7.00 3.97 -7.30
CA LEU A 206 -6.73 2.59 -6.94
C LEU A 206 -8.00 1.73 -6.93
N ALA A 207 -9.16 2.29 -6.56
CA ALA A 207 -10.44 1.60 -6.67
C ALA A 207 -10.75 1.23 -8.11
N LEU A 208 -10.61 2.18 -9.03
CA LEU A 208 -10.80 1.94 -10.45
C LEU A 208 -9.81 0.86 -10.91
N LEU A 209 -8.51 1.03 -10.63
CA LEU A 209 -7.45 0.11 -11.05
C LEU A 209 -7.74 -1.33 -10.63
N PHE A 210 -8.00 -1.56 -9.34
CA PHE A 210 -8.20 -2.91 -8.81
C PHE A 210 -9.55 -3.51 -9.21
N ARG A 211 -10.54 -2.69 -9.57
CA ARG A 211 -11.81 -3.20 -10.10
C ARG A 211 -11.69 -3.63 -11.55
N ALA A 212 -10.93 -2.91 -12.38
CA ALA A 212 -10.61 -3.39 -13.72
C ALA A 212 -9.69 -4.61 -13.69
N GLY A 213 -8.75 -4.63 -12.74
CA GLY A 213 -7.86 -5.75 -12.46
C GLY A 213 -8.49 -6.86 -11.62
N ALA A 214 -9.81 -6.94 -11.45
CA ALA A 214 -10.44 -7.97 -10.62
C ALA A 214 -10.17 -9.42 -11.13
N GLU A 215 -9.80 -9.57 -12.40
CA GLU A 215 -9.34 -10.84 -12.98
C GLU A 215 -7.84 -11.09 -12.78
N SER A 216 -7.06 -10.05 -12.45
CA SER A 216 -5.62 -10.16 -12.20
C SER A 216 -5.36 -10.93 -10.92
N LEU A 217 -4.37 -11.82 -10.99
CA LEU A 217 -3.91 -12.59 -9.83
C LEU A 217 -2.94 -11.78 -8.96
N ASP A 218 -2.49 -10.60 -9.42
CA ASP A 218 -1.36 -9.89 -8.83
C ASP A 218 -1.50 -8.37 -8.83
N LEU A 219 -2.26 -7.85 -7.86
CA LEU A 219 -2.47 -6.42 -7.67
C LEU A 219 -1.18 -5.61 -7.44
N SER A 220 -0.10 -6.24 -6.96
CA SER A 220 1.20 -5.57 -6.83
C SER A 220 1.78 -5.20 -8.19
N LEU A 221 1.59 -6.08 -9.17
CA LEU A 221 2.06 -5.84 -10.53
C LEU A 221 1.19 -4.80 -11.22
N ASP A 222 -0.14 -4.90 -11.09
CA ASP A 222 -1.06 -3.91 -11.65
C ASP A 222 -0.77 -2.50 -11.10
N LEU A 223 -0.47 -2.37 -9.80
CA LEU A 223 -0.06 -1.11 -9.18
C LEU A 223 1.26 -0.59 -9.76
N TRP A 224 2.24 -1.48 -9.91
CA TRP A 224 3.56 -1.14 -10.45
C TRP A 224 3.47 -0.65 -11.91
N ASP A 225 2.71 -1.36 -12.73
CA ASP A 225 2.49 -1.04 -14.14
C ASP A 225 1.69 0.25 -14.30
N PHE A 226 0.62 0.42 -13.50
CA PHE A 226 -0.13 1.68 -13.44
C PHE A 226 0.76 2.87 -13.09
N CYS A 227 1.76 2.65 -12.24
CA CYS A 227 2.73 3.67 -11.86
C CYS A 227 3.95 3.72 -12.81
N ASN A 228 3.89 3.15 -14.01
CA ASN A 228 4.98 3.15 -14.98
C ASN A 228 6.33 2.68 -14.39
N SER A 229 6.29 1.69 -13.49
CA SER A 229 7.45 1.19 -12.75
C SER A 229 8.14 2.24 -11.85
N ASP A 230 7.41 3.27 -11.41
CA ASP A 230 7.90 4.30 -10.49
C ASP A 230 7.58 3.96 -9.03
N ALA A 231 8.64 3.76 -8.24
CA ALA A 231 8.54 3.43 -6.82
C ALA A 231 7.87 4.55 -6.00
N LEU A 232 8.21 5.80 -6.28
CA LEU A 232 7.69 6.97 -5.57
C LEU A 232 6.17 7.07 -5.73
N SER A 233 5.68 7.02 -6.96
CA SER A 233 4.26 7.09 -7.27
C SER A 233 3.49 5.91 -6.68
N SER A 234 4.02 4.69 -6.79
CA SER A 234 3.41 3.49 -6.19
C SER A 234 3.21 3.64 -4.68
N VAL A 235 4.24 4.13 -3.98
CA VAL A 235 4.20 4.38 -2.54
C VAL A 235 3.24 5.52 -2.19
N CYS A 236 3.29 6.64 -2.93
CA CYS A 236 2.43 7.80 -2.67
C CYS A 236 0.94 7.47 -2.85
N PHE A 237 0.55 6.79 -3.93
CA PHE A 237 -0.84 6.39 -4.14
C PHE A 237 -1.33 5.45 -3.05
N GLY A 238 -0.55 4.41 -2.75
CA GLY A 238 -0.92 3.46 -1.72
C GLY A 238 -1.00 4.12 -0.34
N LYS A 239 -0.02 4.96 0.02
CA LYS A 239 -0.04 5.74 1.26
C LYS A 239 -1.26 6.67 1.33
N GLY A 240 -1.54 7.43 0.27
CA GLY A 240 -2.66 8.36 0.21
C GLY A 240 -4.00 7.65 0.49
N ALA A 241 -4.20 6.48 -0.13
CA ALA A 241 -5.41 5.69 0.09
C ALA A 241 -5.47 5.03 1.48
N LEU A 242 -4.34 4.53 2.01
CA LEU A 242 -4.28 3.94 3.35
C LEU A 242 -4.43 4.98 4.47
N SER A 243 -3.98 6.21 4.22
CA SER A 243 -4.06 7.32 5.18
C SER A 243 -5.48 7.87 5.35
N PHE A 244 -6.40 7.54 4.44
CA PHE A 244 -7.78 7.98 4.57
C PHE A 244 -8.45 7.29 5.78
N GLN A 245 -8.70 8.04 6.84
CA GLN A 245 -9.27 7.49 8.07
C GLN A 245 -10.75 7.13 7.90
N ARG A 246 -11.11 5.90 8.27
CA ARG A 246 -12.49 5.41 8.23
C ARG A 246 -13.48 6.29 9.00
N ALA A 247 -13.06 6.81 10.16
CA ALA A 247 -13.88 7.69 11.00
C ALA A 247 -14.13 9.07 10.35
N ALA A 248 -13.27 9.50 9.43
CA ALA A 248 -13.40 10.77 8.73
C ALA A 248 -14.36 10.71 7.54
N ARG A 249 -14.87 9.53 7.15
CA ARG A 249 -15.76 9.40 5.98
C ARG A 249 -17.00 10.29 6.06
N GLU A 250 -17.57 10.47 7.24
CA GLU A 250 -18.78 11.29 7.44
C GLU A 250 -18.48 12.81 7.46
N THR A 251 -17.24 13.17 7.77
CA THR A 251 -16.79 14.56 7.91
C THR A 251 -15.86 15.02 6.78
N ALA A 252 -15.51 14.13 5.86
CA ALA A 252 -14.61 14.41 4.76
C ALA A 252 -15.24 15.39 3.76
N CYS A 253 -14.41 16.26 3.19
CA CYS A 253 -14.83 17.18 2.13
C CYS A 253 -15.12 16.47 0.80
N VAL A 254 -14.64 15.23 0.62
CA VAL A 254 -14.80 14.45 -0.61
C VAL A 254 -15.45 13.10 -0.37
N ARG A 255 -16.07 12.57 -1.42
CA ARG A 255 -16.58 11.19 -1.42
C ARG A 255 -15.42 10.20 -1.52
N VAL A 256 -15.56 9.06 -0.85
CA VAL A 256 -14.65 7.92 -0.96
C VAL A 256 -15.41 6.65 -1.33
N PRO A 257 -14.71 5.62 -1.87
CA PRO A 257 -15.31 4.33 -2.16
C PRO A 257 -16.08 3.77 -0.96
N HIS A 258 -17.24 3.16 -1.20
CA HIS A 258 -18.09 2.65 -0.13
C HIS A 258 -17.52 1.40 0.54
N ASP A 259 -16.75 0.63 -0.24
CA ASP A 259 -15.93 -0.55 0.03
C ASP A 259 -14.48 -0.19 0.40
N LEU A 260 -14.22 1.05 0.85
CA LEU A 260 -12.88 1.52 1.23
C LEU A 260 -12.13 0.54 2.15
N PRO A 261 -12.73 -0.13 3.16
CA PRO A 261 -12.00 -1.10 3.99
C PRO A 261 -11.46 -2.30 3.19
N GLN A 262 -12.27 -2.87 2.30
CA GLN A 262 -11.85 -3.97 1.42
C GLN A 262 -10.76 -3.50 0.45
N LEU A 263 -10.92 -2.29 -0.09
CA LEU A 263 -9.94 -1.67 -0.96
C LEU A 263 -8.61 -1.42 -0.23
N GLN A 264 -8.64 -0.88 0.98
CA GLN A 264 -7.43 -0.66 1.81
C GLN A 264 -6.72 -1.98 2.11
N HIS A 265 -7.45 -3.07 2.34
CA HIS A 265 -6.85 -4.41 2.46
C HIS A 265 -6.11 -4.84 1.18
N ALA A 266 -6.74 -4.64 0.02
CA ALA A 266 -6.13 -4.95 -1.28
C ALA A 266 -4.90 -4.08 -1.56
N ILE A 267 -4.97 -2.78 -1.27
CA ILE A 267 -3.87 -1.81 -1.42
C ILE A 267 -2.71 -2.17 -0.51
N LEU A 268 -2.99 -2.51 0.76
CA LEU A 268 -1.98 -2.96 1.70
C LEU A 268 -1.27 -4.22 1.18
N GLY A 269 -2.02 -5.21 0.66
CA GLY A 269 -1.45 -6.38 0.01
C GLY A 269 -0.57 -6.04 -1.19
N ALA A 270 -1.04 -5.16 -2.07
CA ALA A 270 -0.31 -4.70 -3.25
C ALA A 270 1.02 -4.03 -2.88
N LEU A 271 1.00 -3.09 -1.92
CA LEU A 271 2.17 -2.37 -1.42
C LEU A 271 3.22 -3.31 -0.81
N LEU A 272 2.79 -4.23 0.05
CA LEU A 272 3.71 -5.19 0.68
C LEU A 272 4.35 -6.13 -0.35
N GLY A 273 3.65 -6.40 -1.44
CA GLY A 273 4.14 -7.21 -2.55
C GLY A 273 5.05 -6.47 -3.55
N LEU A 274 5.19 -5.14 -3.48
CA LEU A 274 6.11 -4.38 -4.36
C LEU A 274 7.56 -4.83 -4.22
N GLY A 275 7.95 -5.30 -3.04
CA GLY A 275 9.27 -5.88 -2.79
C GLY A 275 9.47 -7.27 -3.38
N ALA A 276 8.47 -7.89 -4.02
CA ALA A 276 8.63 -9.25 -4.52
C ALA A 276 9.60 -9.30 -5.71
N PRO A 277 10.40 -10.38 -5.87
CA PRO A 277 11.34 -10.52 -6.98
C PRO A 277 10.69 -10.39 -8.36
N ARG A 278 9.42 -10.79 -8.51
CA ARG A 278 8.67 -10.67 -9.78
C ARG A 278 8.48 -9.22 -10.24
N ILE A 279 8.41 -8.27 -9.29
CA ILE A 279 8.32 -6.84 -9.59
C ILE A 279 9.71 -6.30 -9.95
N ALA A 280 10.73 -6.68 -9.18
CA ALA A 280 12.11 -6.29 -9.45
C ALA A 280 12.61 -6.73 -10.85
N PHE A 281 12.08 -7.84 -11.37
CA PHE A 281 12.41 -8.36 -12.70
C PHE A 281 11.32 -8.09 -13.75
N HIS A 282 10.34 -7.23 -13.45
CA HIS A 282 9.30 -6.89 -14.41
C HIS A 282 9.91 -6.17 -15.63
N GLY A 283 9.48 -6.53 -16.84
CA GLY A 283 10.02 -5.98 -18.09
C GLY A 283 11.42 -6.49 -18.50
N ALA A 284 12.12 -7.24 -17.64
CA ALA A 284 13.37 -7.89 -18.02
C ALA A 284 13.06 -9.00 -19.04
N ALA A 285 13.42 -8.77 -20.30
CA ALA A 285 13.33 -9.81 -21.31
C ALA A 285 14.09 -11.05 -20.80
N ALA A 286 13.49 -12.23 -20.93
CA ALA A 286 14.07 -13.50 -20.48
C ALA A 286 15.26 -13.94 -21.36
N THR A 287 16.19 -13.03 -21.61
CA THR A 287 17.31 -13.18 -22.52
C THR A 287 18.54 -13.61 -21.74
N GLY A 288 18.71 -14.91 -21.60
CA GLY A 288 19.95 -15.56 -21.16
C GLY A 288 19.98 -16.09 -19.73
N ASP A 289 21.01 -16.90 -19.46
CA ASP A 289 21.39 -17.36 -18.12
C ASP A 289 21.98 -16.18 -17.34
N VAL A 290 21.14 -15.46 -16.61
CA VAL A 290 21.58 -14.44 -15.64
C VAL A 290 22.04 -15.16 -14.37
N ASP A 291 23.22 -14.79 -13.87
CA ASP A 291 23.77 -15.38 -12.66
C ASP A 291 22.86 -15.12 -11.43
N ILE A 292 22.81 -16.10 -10.51
CA ILE A 292 21.96 -16.02 -9.32
C ILE A 292 22.39 -14.86 -8.42
N GLN A 293 23.69 -14.58 -8.33
CA GLN A 293 24.18 -13.47 -7.52
C GLN A 293 23.77 -12.13 -8.13
N GLN A 294 23.86 -11.99 -9.45
CA GLN A 294 23.41 -10.79 -10.15
C GLN A 294 21.91 -10.53 -9.91
N ARG A 295 21.05 -11.56 -10.06
CA ARG A 295 19.61 -11.41 -9.77
C ARG A 295 19.34 -11.03 -8.31
N LEU A 296 20.12 -11.58 -7.38
CA LEU A 296 19.99 -11.22 -5.97
C LEU A 296 20.38 -9.76 -5.74
N GLU A 297 21.46 -9.28 -6.35
CA GLU A 297 21.90 -7.88 -6.27
C GLU A 297 20.85 -6.94 -6.87
N GLU A 298 20.31 -7.25 -8.05
CA GLU A 298 19.21 -6.50 -8.70
C GLU A 298 17.97 -6.43 -7.80
N HIS A 299 17.56 -7.55 -7.21
CA HIS A 299 16.42 -7.58 -6.30
C HIS A 299 16.68 -6.78 -5.01
N LEU A 300 17.87 -6.87 -4.42
CA LEU A 300 18.23 -6.08 -3.24
C LEU A 300 18.32 -4.59 -3.57
N ALA A 301 18.78 -4.21 -4.76
CA ALA A 301 18.79 -2.83 -5.22
C ALA A 301 17.36 -2.26 -5.37
N HIS A 302 16.44 -3.04 -5.95
CA HIS A 302 15.02 -2.70 -5.99
C HIS A 302 14.43 -2.49 -4.59
N CYS A 303 14.71 -3.41 -3.66
CA CYS A 303 14.28 -3.27 -2.26
C CYS A 303 14.90 -2.06 -1.56
N ALA A 304 16.15 -1.69 -1.87
CA ALA A 304 16.81 -0.49 -1.35
C ALA A 304 16.10 0.78 -1.84
N LEU A 305 15.80 0.88 -3.14
CA LEU A 305 15.03 1.98 -3.73
C LEU A 305 13.66 2.13 -3.05
N LEU A 306 12.89 1.03 -2.96
CA LEU A 306 11.59 1.04 -2.28
C LEU A 306 11.71 1.48 -0.81
N THR A 307 12.77 1.07 -0.12
CA THR A 307 13.02 1.44 1.28
C THR A 307 13.33 2.93 1.41
N ALA A 308 14.16 3.48 0.52
CA ALA A 308 14.49 4.91 0.51
C ALA A 308 13.23 5.75 0.28
N VAL A 309 12.46 5.41 -0.75
CA VAL A 309 11.17 6.06 -1.04
C VAL A 309 10.19 5.92 0.12
N ALA A 310 10.08 4.74 0.71
CA ALA A 310 9.21 4.50 1.86
C ALA A 310 9.61 5.32 3.10
N GLN A 311 10.91 5.55 3.30
CA GLN A 311 11.41 6.39 4.38
C GLN A 311 11.08 7.87 4.14
N GLU A 312 11.42 8.38 2.96
CA GLU A 312 11.20 9.78 2.58
C GLU A 312 9.71 10.14 2.62
N ASN A 313 8.84 9.16 2.32
CA ASN A 313 7.39 9.34 2.32
C ASN A 313 6.73 8.78 3.58
N GLY A 314 7.45 8.51 4.67
CA GLY A 314 6.86 8.06 5.95
C GLY A 314 5.90 6.85 5.85
N LEU A 315 6.10 5.95 4.88
CA LEU A 315 5.20 4.84 4.60
C LEU A 315 5.15 3.85 5.78
N LEU A 316 6.27 3.66 6.49
CA LEU A 316 6.34 2.74 7.62
C LEU A 316 5.28 3.06 8.68
N ASP A 317 5.17 4.32 9.09
CA ASP A 317 4.18 4.73 10.08
C ASP A 317 2.74 4.51 9.57
N CYS A 318 2.49 4.78 8.29
CA CYS A 318 1.20 4.48 7.66
C CYS A 318 0.86 2.98 7.73
N LEU A 319 1.80 2.11 7.35
CA LEU A 319 1.62 0.64 7.43
C LEU A 319 1.36 0.16 8.86
N LEU A 320 2.11 0.70 9.84
CA LEU A 320 1.97 0.31 11.24
C LEU A 320 0.67 0.82 11.89
N SER A 321 0.05 1.86 11.33
CA SER A 321 -1.22 2.40 11.82
C SER A 321 -2.47 1.64 11.36
N CYS A 322 -2.32 0.72 10.41
CA CYS A 322 -3.42 -0.11 9.92
C CYS A 322 -4.00 -0.99 11.04
N ASP A 323 -5.30 -1.31 10.99
CA ASP A 323 -5.93 -2.18 11.99
C ASP A 323 -5.66 -3.66 11.71
N TRP A 324 -4.43 -4.10 12.00
CA TRP A 324 -3.96 -5.46 11.73
C TRP A 324 -4.77 -6.56 12.42
N ALA A 325 -5.48 -6.23 13.49
CA ALA A 325 -6.36 -7.14 14.22
C ALA A 325 -7.65 -7.47 13.44
N GLU A 326 -8.05 -6.66 12.47
CA GLU A 326 -9.19 -6.94 11.58
C GLU A 326 -8.86 -8.00 10.52
N TYR A 327 -7.59 -8.40 10.39
CA TYR A 327 -7.12 -9.34 9.35
C TYR A 327 -6.53 -10.66 9.90
N PRO A 328 -7.14 -11.33 10.90
CA PRO A 328 -6.59 -12.55 11.47
C PRO A 328 -6.62 -13.68 10.42
N GLY A 329 -5.47 -14.33 10.21
CA GLY A 329 -5.33 -15.41 9.22
C GLY A 329 -5.23 -14.93 7.76
N SER A 330 -5.20 -13.62 7.52
CA SER A 330 -4.86 -13.09 6.19
C SER A 330 -3.39 -13.37 5.83
N GLN A 331 -3.05 -13.35 4.54
CA GLN A 331 -1.64 -13.42 4.13
C GLN A 331 -0.89 -12.09 4.35
N LEU A 332 -1.53 -11.05 4.90
CA LEU A 332 -0.93 -9.73 5.07
C LEU A 332 0.13 -9.68 6.17
N ILE A 333 -0.09 -10.34 7.32
CA ILE A 333 0.91 -10.38 8.39
C ILE A 333 2.19 -11.09 7.90
N PRO A 334 2.09 -12.25 7.20
CA PRO A 334 3.25 -12.85 6.55
C PRO A 334 3.90 -11.96 5.49
N ALA A 335 3.11 -11.24 4.68
CA ALA A 335 3.62 -10.31 3.68
C ALA A 335 4.37 -9.13 4.33
N LEU A 336 3.88 -8.60 5.46
CA LEU A 336 4.56 -7.56 6.23
C LEU A 336 5.91 -8.06 6.74
N ALA A 337 5.97 -9.26 7.33
CA ALA A 337 7.23 -9.83 7.79
C ALA A 337 8.23 -10.02 6.66
N GLN A 338 7.77 -10.47 5.48
CA GLN A 338 8.59 -10.60 4.28
C GLN A 338 9.11 -9.24 3.82
N HIS A 339 8.22 -8.26 3.63
CA HIS A 339 8.55 -6.90 3.22
C HIS A 339 9.61 -6.28 4.14
N LEU A 340 9.40 -6.30 5.45
CA LEU A 340 10.35 -5.77 6.42
C LEU A 340 11.69 -6.54 6.38
N ALA A 341 11.67 -7.86 6.21
CA ALA A 341 12.89 -8.65 6.14
C ALA A 341 13.70 -8.34 4.87
N ASP A 342 13.03 -8.09 3.74
CA ASP A 342 13.68 -7.73 2.47
C ASP A 342 14.26 -6.31 2.54
N THR A 343 13.51 -5.36 3.10
CA THR A 343 13.99 -4.00 3.40
C THR A 343 15.22 -4.01 4.30
N VAL A 344 15.22 -4.83 5.34
CA VAL A 344 16.39 -4.91 6.22
C VAL A 344 17.56 -5.62 5.53
N ALA A 345 17.30 -6.63 4.68
CA ALA A 345 18.32 -7.30 3.91
C ALA A 345 18.98 -6.37 2.87
N SER A 346 18.22 -5.46 2.25
CA SER A 346 18.76 -4.51 1.25
C SER A 346 19.83 -3.57 1.84
N THR A 347 19.78 -3.30 3.14
CA THR A 347 20.82 -2.51 3.84
C THR A 347 22.22 -3.15 3.83
N SER A 348 22.33 -4.44 3.47
CA SER A 348 23.62 -5.11 3.30
C SER A 348 24.29 -4.77 1.97
N LEU A 349 23.53 -4.30 0.98
CA LEU A 349 24.04 -3.87 -0.30
C LEU A 349 24.57 -2.44 -0.17
N LYS A 350 25.78 -2.20 -0.67
CA LYS A 350 26.42 -0.88 -0.61
C LYS A 350 25.97 -0.02 -1.79
N LEU A 351 24.88 0.72 -1.61
CA LEU A 351 24.37 1.70 -2.56
C LEU A 351 24.50 3.11 -1.95
N PRO A 352 25.55 3.88 -2.30
CA PRO A 352 25.81 5.18 -1.67
C PRO A 352 24.65 6.18 -1.79
N GLU A 353 23.91 6.12 -2.90
CA GLU A 353 22.75 7.00 -3.17
C GLU A 353 21.57 6.79 -2.23
N TYR A 354 21.43 5.61 -1.60
CA TYR A 354 20.33 5.30 -0.68
C TYR A 354 20.80 5.08 0.77
N GLU A 355 22.10 5.21 1.05
CA GLU A 355 22.69 4.79 2.31
C GLU A 355 22.08 5.54 3.51
N ASP A 356 21.88 6.85 3.40
CA ASP A 356 21.33 7.67 4.47
C ASP A 356 19.85 7.37 4.71
N ALA A 357 19.03 7.33 3.66
CA ALA A 357 17.61 6.98 3.75
C ALA A 357 17.41 5.57 4.34
N MET A 358 18.24 4.59 3.97
CA MET A 358 18.19 3.23 4.54
C MET A 358 18.57 3.21 6.03
N LYS A 359 19.59 3.99 6.45
CA LYS A 359 19.95 4.11 7.87
C LYS A 359 18.83 4.73 8.68
N GLU A 360 18.22 5.79 8.16
CA GLU A 360 17.08 6.44 8.79
C GLU A 360 15.88 5.52 8.88
N TYR A 361 15.56 4.78 7.81
CA TYR A 361 14.50 3.76 7.84
C TYR A 361 14.77 2.71 8.92
N LEU A 362 15.99 2.18 9.01
CA LEU A 362 16.35 1.17 10.01
C LEU A 362 16.27 1.74 11.44
N GLN A 363 16.67 3.00 11.63
CA GLN A 363 16.50 3.69 12.90
C GLN A 363 15.02 3.85 13.24
N HIS A 364 14.20 4.25 12.28
CA HIS A 364 12.75 4.40 12.45
C HIS A 364 12.10 3.05 12.80
N LEU A 365 12.47 1.99 12.10
CA LEU A 365 12.00 0.64 12.37
C LEU A 365 12.38 0.16 13.79
N ARG A 366 13.58 0.50 14.28
CA ARG A 366 13.99 0.22 15.66
C ARG A 366 13.14 0.98 16.68
N LEU A 367 12.84 2.25 16.43
CA LEU A 367 11.96 3.06 17.28
C LEU A 367 10.53 2.49 17.34
N ARG A 368 10.07 1.83 16.28
CA ARG A 368 8.75 1.19 16.18
C ARG A 368 8.77 -0.32 16.42
N SER A 369 9.89 -0.88 16.90
CA SER A 369 10.09 -2.32 17.01
C SER A 369 9.00 -3.03 17.83
N GLN A 370 8.55 -2.44 18.94
CA GLN A 370 7.49 -3.03 19.77
C GLN A 370 6.18 -3.19 18.98
N ILE A 371 5.76 -2.17 18.22
CA ILE A 371 4.53 -2.20 17.41
C ILE A 371 4.65 -3.26 16.31
N VAL A 372 5.81 -3.32 15.63
CA VAL A 372 6.09 -4.35 14.63
C VAL A 372 5.92 -5.74 15.23
N TRP A 373 6.54 -6.01 16.38
CA TRP A 373 6.46 -7.33 17.01
C TRP A 373 5.06 -7.66 17.53
N ASP A 374 4.32 -6.67 18.04
CA ASP A 374 2.92 -6.85 18.44
C ASP A 374 2.06 -7.27 17.24
N ILE A 375 2.21 -6.62 16.08
CA ILE A 375 1.52 -6.98 14.83
C ILE A 375 1.92 -8.39 14.38
N LEU A 376 3.22 -8.70 14.33
CA LEU A 376 3.70 -10.01 13.89
C LEU A 376 3.20 -11.14 14.80
N SER A 377 3.01 -10.88 16.10
CA SER A 377 2.50 -11.86 17.07
C SER A 377 1.03 -12.25 16.87
N LEU A 378 0.29 -11.50 16.03
CA LEU A 378 -1.08 -11.84 15.67
C LEU A 378 -1.17 -13.09 14.78
N GLU A 379 -0.06 -13.50 14.15
CA GLU A 379 -0.01 -14.71 13.31
C GLU A 379 -0.16 -15.99 14.15
N GLN A 380 -1.33 -16.64 14.02
CA GLN A 380 -1.68 -17.82 14.80
C GLN A 380 -1.13 -19.13 14.22
N GLN A 381 -0.85 -19.18 12.92
CA GLN A 381 -0.38 -20.40 12.23
C GLN A 381 0.88 -20.10 11.40
N PRO A 382 1.99 -19.73 12.07
CA PRO A 382 3.18 -19.26 11.38
C PRO A 382 3.78 -20.35 10.49
N LYS A 383 3.79 -20.07 9.18
CA LYS A 383 4.50 -20.89 8.19
C LYS A 383 6.01 -20.78 8.39
N ARG A 384 6.76 -21.74 7.83
CA ARG A 384 8.22 -21.73 7.90
C ARG A 384 8.87 -20.48 7.33
N SER A 385 8.40 -20.00 6.17
CA SER A 385 8.93 -18.77 5.54
C SER A 385 8.73 -17.56 6.44
N PHE A 386 7.56 -17.44 7.08
CA PHE A 386 7.28 -16.40 8.04
C PHE A 386 8.26 -16.42 9.23
N LEU A 387 8.45 -17.59 9.87
CA LEU A 387 9.40 -17.73 10.97
C LEU A 387 10.83 -17.39 10.54
N GLN A 388 11.22 -17.76 9.32
CA GLN A 388 12.52 -17.37 8.75
C GLN A 388 12.66 -15.85 8.65
N ASN A 389 11.62 -15.16 8.18
CA ASN A 389 11.64 -13.69 8.09
C ASN A 389 11.69 -13.03 9.48
N CYS A 390 10.90 -13.51 10.45
CA CYS A 390 10.99 -13.07 11.84
C CYS A 390 12.40 -13.31 12.42
N GLY A 391 13.00 -14.47 12.13
CA GLY A 391 14.36 -14.78 12.53
C GLY A 391 15.39 -13.80 11.97
N LYS A 392 15.30 -13.48 10.67
CA LYS A 392 16.14 -12.44 10.03
C LYS A 392 15.93 -11.07 10.68
N LEU A 393 14.67 -10.66 10.87
CA LEU A 393 14.32 -9.38 11.49
C LEU A 393 14.86 -9.25 12.92
N SER A 394 14.87 -10.34 13.68
CA SER A 394 15.32 -10.34 15.07
C SER A 394 16.79 -9.94 15.28
N PHE A 395 17.63 -10.02 14.23
CA PHE A 395 19.00 -9.51 14.28
C PHE A 395 19.09 -7.98 14.27
N TYR A 396 18.04 -7.32 13.81
CA TYR A 396 18.00 -5.87 13.62
C TYR A 396 16.99 -5.19 14.57
N LEU A 397 15.95 -5.92 14.94
CA LEU A 397 14.86 -5.50 15.83
C LEU A 397 14.72 -6.53 16.95
N THR A 398 15.20 -6.19 18.15
CA THR A 398 15.08 -7.08 19.31
C THR A 398 13.60 -7.29 19.67
N PRO A 399 13.05 -8.52 19.61
CA PRO A 399 11.67 -8.78 20.01
C PRO A 399 11.50 -8.66 21.53
N GLY A 400 10.38 -8.10 21.96
CA GLY A 400 9.95 -8.20 23.35
C GLY A 400 9.65 -9.66 23.73
N SER A 401 9.78 -10.01 25.01
CA SER A 401 9.54 -11.38 25.48
C SER A 401 8.11 -11.87 25.19
N GLY A 402 7.10 -10.99 25.34
CA GLY A 402 5.70 -11.32 25.07
C GLY A 402 5.45 -11.78 23.63
N PRO A 403 5.74 -10.93 22.61
CA PRO A 403 5.60 -11.31 21.21
C PRO A 403 6.43 -12.54 20.82
N ALA A 404 7.67 -12.65 21.32
CA ALA A 404 8.54 -13.79 21.01
C ALA A 404 7.97 -15.11 21.57
N ASP A 405 7.46 -15.10 22.80
CA ASP A 405 6.83 -16.25 23.43
C ASP A 405 5.52 -16.64 22.73
N ALA A 406 4.70 -15.66 22.34
CA ALA A 406 3.46 -15.89 21.60
C ALA A 406 3.72 -16.59 20.25
N LEU A 407 4.69 -16.08 19.47
CA LEU A 407 5.10 -16.70 18.21
C LEU A 407 5.73 -18.09 18.40
N GLY A 408 6.51 -18.29 19.47
CA GLY A 408 7.06 -19.60 19.82
C GLY A 408 5.97 -20.61 20.17
N GLN A 409 4.94 -20.19 20.90
CA GLN A 409 3.77 -21.02 21.21
C GLN A 409 2.96 -21.35 19.96
N ALA A 410 2.69 -20.37 19.11
CA ALA A 410 1.99 -20.57 17.83
C ALA A 410 2.74 -21.56 16.93
N ALA A 411 4.06 -21.43 16.82
CA ALA A 411 4.90 -22.34 16.03
C ALA A 411 4.94 -23.78 16.56
N SER A 412 4.75 -23.97 17.87
CA SER A 412 4.77 -25.30 18.53
C SER A 412 3.41 -26.01 18.53
N GLY A 413 2.32 -25.33 18.16
CA GLY A 413 1.01 -25.94 17.98
C GLY A 413 0.93 -26.94 16.81
N GLY A 414 1.86 -26.88 15.85
CA GLY A 414 2.00 -27.84 14.75
C GLY A 414 3.06 -28.93 15.01
N LEU A 415 3.32 -29.80 14.02
CA LEU A 415 4.54 -30.62 13.96
C LEU A 415 5.64 -29.78 13.27
N PRO A 416 6.49 -29.06 14.01
CA PRO A 416 7.40 -28.11 13.38
C PRO A 416 8.56 -28.86 12.72
N ASP A 417 8.93 -28.45 11.50
CA ASP A 417 10.15 -28.93 10.87
C ASP A 417 11.38 -28.36 11.62
N ALA A 418 12.56 -28.98 11.43
CA ALA A 418 13.78 -28.56 12.13
C ALA A 418 14.21 -27.11 11.81
N LYS A 419 13.82 -26.60 10.64
CA LYS A 419 14.18 -25.25 10.20
C LYS A 419 13.31 -24.19 10.86
N SER A 420 12.00 -24.42 10.97
CA SER A 420 11.09 -23.59 11.77
C SER A 420 11.57 -23.50 13.22
N LEU A 421 11.93 -24.64 13.84
CA LEU A 421 12.49 -24.67 15.19
C LEU A 421 13.77 -23.82 15.30
N THR A 422 14.65 -23.88 14.30
CA THR A 422 15.89 -23.09 14.29
C THR A 422 15.60 -21.59 14.29
N TRP A 423 14.71 -21.13 13.41
CA TRP A 423 14.37 -19.70 13.32
C TRP A 423 13.63 -19.19 14.55
N THR A 424 12.73 -19.98 15.13
CA THR A 424 12.11 -19.66 16.42
C THR A 424 13.15 -19.55 17.53
N CYS A 425 14.15 -20.45 17.58
CA CYS A 425 15.24 -20.33 18.55
C CYS A 425 16.09 -19.06 18.34
N VAL A 426 16.42 -18.70 17.11
CA VAL A 426 17.15 -17.44 16.80
C VAL A 426 16.38 -16.24 17.36
N MET A 427 15.09 -16.15 17.06
CA MET A 427 14.23 -15.08 17.54
C MET A 427 14.17 -15.03 19.09
N LEU A 428 13.96 -16.17 19.75
CA LEU A 428 13.90 -16.25 21.22
C LEU A 428 15.23 -15.90 21.90
N VAL A 429 16.36 -16.27 21.29
CA VAL A 429 17.69 -15.91 21.80
C VAL A 429 17.90 -14.40 21.70
N ASN A 430 17.53 -13.81 20.56
CA ASN A 430 17.63 -12.36 20.37
C ASN A 430 16.67 -11.59 21.28
N ALA A 431 15.55 -12.17 21.72
CA ALA A 431 14.62 -11.54 22.67
C ALA A 431 15.23 -11.26 24.07
N GLY A 432 16.39 -11.84 24.39
CA GLY A 432 17.07 -11.64 25.68
C GLY A 432 16.32 -12.16 26.92
N GLY A 433 15.13 -12.72 26.75
CA GLY A 433 14.31 -13.24 27.84
C GLY A 433 14.88 -14.51 28.45
N ALA A 434 14.38 -14.89 29.64
CA ALA A 434 14.67 -16.15 30.35
C ALA A 434 14.31 -17.44 29.56
N GLY A 435 13.95 -17.31 28.28
CA GLY A 435 13.69 -18.36 27.31
C GLY A 435 14.85 -19.33 27.08
N GLY A 436 16.04 -19.14 27.68
CA GLY A 436 17.09 -20.17 27.73
C GLY A 436 16.58 -21.53 28.23
N PHE A 437 15.58 -21.55 29.13
CA PHE A 437 14.92 -22.79 29.55
C PHE A 437 14.06 -23.42 28.45
N GLN A 438 13.31 -22.61 27.69
CA GLN A 438 12.54 -23.08 26.55
C GLN A 438 13.43 -23.51 25.38
N VAL A 439 14.46 -22.73 25.02
CA VAL A 439 15.45 -23.10 24.00
C VAL A 439 16.12 -24.43 24.33
N GLY A 440 16.44 -24.69 25.61
CA GLY A 440 16.94 -26.00 26.06
C GLY A 440 15.93 -27.15 25.90
N LEU A 441 14.64 -26.89 26.14
CA LEU A 441 13.54 -27.84 25.88
C LEU A 441 13.39 -28.13 24.37
N TRP A 442 13.46 -27.08 23.54
CA TRP A 442 13.34 -27.17 22.09
C TRP A 442 14.55 -27.88 21.46
N ALA A 443 15.76 -27.61 21.95
CA ALA A 443 16.97 -28.34 21.55
C ALA A 443 16.85 -29.84 21.86
N LYS A 444 16.32 -30.20 23.04
CA LYS A 444 16.02 -31.61 23.39
C LYS A 444 14.97 -32.21 22.45
N GLN A 445 13.96 -31.44 22.06
CA GLN A 445 12.93 -31.88 21.12
C GLN A 445 13.50 -32.07 19.69
N MET A 446 14.36 -31.17 19.21
CA MET A 446 15.09 -31.32 17.94
C MET A 446 15.94 -32.59 17.92
N ILE A 447 16.69 -32.86 19.00
CA ILE A 447 17.50 -34.09 19.14
C ILE A 447 16.59 -35.34 19.10
N ARG A 448 15.44 -35.31 19.79
CA ARG A 448 14.45 -36.41 19.74
C ARG A 448 13.89 -36.62 18.34
N SER A 449 13.46 -35.56 17.65
CA SER A 449 12.93 -35.64 16.29
C SER A 449 13.95 -36.14 15.29
N ARG A 450 15.22 -35.68 15.39
CA ARG A 450 16.33 -36.19 14.57
C ARG A 450 16.58 -37.68 14.81
N ASN A 451 16.53 -38.13 16.06
CA ASN A 451 16.69 -39.55 16.41
C ASN A 451 15.54 -40.41 15.86
N ILE A 452 14.30 -39.90 15.86
CA ILE A 452 13.14 -40.59 15.28
C ILE A 452 13.26 -40.68 13.75
N MET A 453 13.63 -39.58 13.07
CA MET A 453 13.83 -39.58 11.62
C MET A 453 14.99 -40.48 11.18
N SER A 454 16.11 -40.48 11.92
CA SER A 454 17.23 -41.39 11.67
C SER A 454 16.80 -42.86 11.79
N LYS A 455 16.03 -43.20 12.84
CA LYS A 455 15.48 -44.55 13.00
C LYS A 455 14.53 -44.94 11.86
N ARG A 456 13.64 -44.03 11.42
CA ARG A 456 12.75 -44.29 10.28
C ARG A 456 13.51 -44.50 8.97
N LYS A 457 14.55 -43.70 8.71
CA LYS A 457 15.41 -43.86 7.53
C LYS A 457 16.10 -45.22 7.52
N HIS A 458 16.67 -45.64 8.66
CA HIS A 458 17.28 -46.97 8.79
C HIS A 458 16.27 -48.11 8.64
N SER A 459 15.04 -47.96 9.14
CA SER A 459 13.98 -48.96 8.94
C SER A 459 13.55 -49.05 7.47
N HIS A 460 13.48 -47.92 6.77
CA HIS A 460 13.11 -47.88 5.35
C HIS A 460 14.21 -48.45 4.45
N GLU A 461 15.49 -48.17 4.75
CA GLU A 461 16.64 -48.76 4.07
C GLU A 461 16.73 -50.27 4.30
N ARG A 462 16.39 -50.77 5.50
CA ARG A 462 16.29 -52.23 5.75
C ARG A 462 15.15 -52.90 5.00
N LEU A 463 14.01 -52.21 4.83
CA LEU A 463 12.89 -52.72 4.04
C LEU A 463 13.21 -52.76 2.54
N ILE A 464 13.99 -51.79 2.03
CA ILE A 464 14.42 -51.75 0.63
C ILE A 464 15.53 -52.77 0.36
N SER A 465 16.43 -53.02 1.33
CA SER A 465 17.49 -54.04 1.24
C SER A 465 16.98 -55.49 1.39
N GLY A 466 15.70 -55.68 1.74
CA GLY A 466 15.07 -56.99 1.94
C GLY A 466 14.23 -57.48 0.76
N TYR A 467 14.14 -56.70 -0.32
CA TYR A 467 13.66 -57.09 -1.65
C TYR A 467 14.85 -57.13 -2.60
#